data_AF-A0A1D6DVN9-F1
#
_entry.id   AF-A0A1D6DVN9-F1
#
_cell.length_a   1.000
_cell.length_b   1.000
_cell.length_c   1.000
_cell.angle_alpha   90.00
_cell.angle_beta   90.00
_cell.angle_gamma   90.00
#
_symmetry.space_group_name_H-M   'P 1'
#
loop_
_entity.id
_entity.type
_entity.pdbx_description
1 polymer ?
#
loop_
_entity_poly.entity_id
_entity_poly.type
_entity_poly.pdbx_seq_one_letter_code
_entity_poly.pdbx_strand_id
1 'polypeptide(L)'
;MMMETPQIEMGGFKVNSPQVPNGVLRPTVSSSWNSRGTVERALKSIRIVIFTSKLNLLMPFGPASIILHFTTRRHGLIFLFSMLGITPLAERLGYATEQLAIYTGPTVGGLLNATFGNATEMIIAVYALKNGMIRVVQQSLLGSILSNMLLVMGCAFFAGGVVHRNKDQIFSKATAVVNSGLLLMAVMGLMFPAVLHFTHSEVRQGASEVALSRFSSCIMLVAYASYLYFQLSGRSNIYSPIGSVSLMPHLISSSLVIRTITVML
;
A
#
# COMPACT_ATOMS: atom_id res chain seq x y z
N MET A 1 -20.96 72.23 -38.06
CA MET A 1 -22.27 71.69 -38.49
C MET A 1 -22.34 70.25 -37.96
N MET A 2 -23.31 69.99 -37.10
CA MET A 2 -23.39 68.83 -36.21
C MET A 2 -23.41 67.51 -36.98
N MET A 3 -22.53 66.57 -36.61
CA MET A 3 -22.67 65.15 -36.97
C MET A 3 -23.70 64.53 -36.02
N GLU A 4 -24.94 64.39 -36.48
CA GLU A 4 -25.93 63.55 -35.81
C GLU A 4 -25.64 62.07 -36.11
N THR A 5 -25.69 61.26 -35.06
CA THR A 5 -25.56 59.80 -35.11
C THR A 5 -26.89 59.18 -35.51
N PRO A 6 -26.94 58.21 -36.45
CA PRO A 6 -28.16 57.45 -36.68
C PRO A 6 -28.32 56.38 -35.60
N GLN A 7 -29.38 56.51 -34.81
CA GLN A 7 -29.91 55.49 -33.90
C GLN A 7 -30.45 54.32 -34.73
N ILE A 8 -29.76 53.17 -34.71
CA ILE A 8 -30.28 51.92 -35.26
C ILE A 8 -30.98 51.18 -34.13
N GLU A 9 -32.31 51.13 -34.23
CA GLU A 9 -33.23 50.39 -33.39
C GLU A 9 -33.03 48.88 -33.61
N MET A 10 -32.15 48.25 -32.82
CA MET A 10 -32.04 46.79 -32.78
C MET A 10 -33.07 46.25 -31.79
N GLY A 11 -34.19 45.80 -32.35
CA GLY A 11 -35.29 45.18 -31.63
C GLY A 11 -34.80 44.17 -30.59
N GLY A 12 -35.29 44.34 -29.37
CA GLY A 12 -35.04 43.41 -28.27
C GLY A 12 -35.44 41.99 -28.66
N PHE A 13 -34.44 41.12 -28.81
CA PHE A 13 -34.65 39.70 -28.90
C PHE A 13 -35.22 39.22 -27.56
N LYS A 14 -36.54 39.07 -27.49
CA LYS A 14 -37.22 38.33 -26.42
C LYS A 14 -36.76 36.87 -26.50
N VAL A 15 -35.84 36.50 -25.60
CA VAL A 15 -35.59 35.09 -25.31
C VAL A 15 -36.87 34.53 -24.67
N ASN A 16 -37.61 33.71 -25.41
CA ASN A 16 -38.69 32.92 -24.85
C ASN A 16 -38.12 32.00 -23.77
N SER A 17 -38.34 32.37 -22.51
CA SER A 17 -38.16 31.46 -21.38
C SER A 17 -39.09 30.26 -21.57
N PRO A 18 -38.61 29.02 -21.47
CA PRO A 18 -39.53 27.88 -21.44
C PRO A 18 -40.45 28.03 -20.23
N GLN A 19 -41.75 28.07 -20.46
CA GLN A 19 -42.77 27.99 -19.42
C GLN A 19 -42.61 26.64 -18.71
N VAL A 20 -42.01 26.64 -17.53
CA VAL A 20 -41.88 25.46 -16.70
C VAL A 20 -43.28 25.13 -16.15
N PRO A 21 -43.80 23.91 -16.33
CA PRO A 21 -45.10 23.53 -15.79
C PRO A 21 -45.11 23.69 -14.27
N ASN A 22 -46.19 24.27 -13.74
CA ASN A 22 -46.44 24.41 -12.31
C ASN A 22 -46.52 23.04 -11.64
N GLY A 23 -45.39 22.48 -11.22
CA GLY A 23 -45.35 21.17 -10.58
C GLY A 23 -43.97 20.61 -10.24
N VAL A 24 -42.88 21.38 -10.38
CA VAL A 24 -41.54 20.89 -10.01
C VAL A 24 -41.29 21.18 -8.54
N LEU A 25 -41.48 20.16 -7.70
CA LEU A 25 -41.00 20.11 -6.33
C LEU A 25 -39.51 20.52 -6.30
N ARG A 26 -39.23 21.68 -5.71
CA ARG A 26 -37.86 22.05 -5.32
C ARG A 26 -37.37 20.95 -4.36
N PRO A 27 -36.25 20.25 -4.63
CA PRO A 27 -35.66 19.43 -3.60
C PRO A 27 -35.01 20.40 -2.62
N THR A 28 -35.75 20.78 -1.59
CA THR A 28 -35.17 21.36 -0.38
C THR A 28 -34.35 20.24 0.24
N VAL A 29 -33.08 20.13 -0.15
CA VAL A 29 -32.13 19.23 0.50
C VAL A 29 -31.84 19.83 1.87
N SER A 30 -32.75 19.55 2.80
CA SER A 30 -32.51 19.61 4.22
C SER A 30 -31.37 18.64 4.52
N SER A 31 -30.16 19.16 4.66
CA SER A 31 -29.01 18.41 5.19
C SER A 31 -29.18 18.26 6.69
N SER A 32 -30.21 17.51 7.11
CA SER A 32 -30.29 17.01 8.47
C SER A 32 -29.16 16.00 8.66
N TRP A 33 -28.06 16.47 9.25
CA TRP A 33 -26.88 15.68 9.57
C TRP A 33 -27.25 14.68 10.67
N ASN A 34 -27.79 13.54 10.27
CA ASN A 34 -28.19 12.48 11.19
C ASN A 34 -26.96 11.63 11.54
N SER A 35 -26.23 12.04 12.58
CA SER A 35 -25.00 11.37 13.07
C SER A 35 -25.18 9.88 13.35
N ARG A 36 -26.40 9.41 13.68
CA ARG A 36 -26.69 7.98 13.91
C ARG A 36 -26.60 7.15 12.62
N GLY A 37 -27.04 7.69 11.48
CA GLY A 37 -26.97 7.00 10.19
C GLY A 37 -25.55 6.89 9.64
N THR A 38 -24.70 7.89 9.90
CA THR A 38 -23.28 7.85 9.54
C THR A 38 -22.51 6.84 10.40
N VAL A 39 -22.80 6.77 11.70
CA VAL A 39 -22.20 5.77 12.60
C VAL A 39 -22.62 4.36 12.26
N GLU A 40 -23.90 4.11 11.95
CA GLU A 40 -24.33 2.77 11.52
C GLU A 40 -23.74 2.37 10.16
N ARG A 41 -23.61 3.31 9.22
CA ARG A 41 -22.91 3.06 7.95
C ARG A 41 -21.42 2.81 8.17
N ALA A 42 -20.77 3.56 9.05
CA ALA A 42 -19.37 3.34 9.42
C ALA A 42 -19.20 1.97 10.10
N LEU A 43 -20.06 1.60 11.03
CA LEU A 43 -20.04 0.29 11.69
C LEU A 43 -20.34 -0.85 10.72
N LYS A 44 -21.25 -0.66 9.76
CA LYS A 44 -21.56 -1.63 8.72
C LYS A 44 -20.39 -1.78 7.75
N SER A 45 -19.74 -0.68 7.35
CA SER A 45 -18.52 -0.68 6.54
C SER A 45 -17.34 -1.31 7.28
N ILE A 46 -17.13 -1.00 8.55
CA ILE A 46 -16.12 -1.62 9.41
C ILE A 46 -16.39 -3.12 9.55
N ARG A 47 -17.66 -3.52 9.75
CA ARG A 47 -18.04 -4.93 9.85
C ARG A 47 -17.83 -5.67 8.53
N ILE A 48 -18.18 -5.06 7.39
CA ILE A 48 -17.96 -5.65 6.06
C ILE A 48 -16.46 -5.76 5.80
N VAL A 49 -15.68 -4.72 6.09
CA VAL A 49 -14.22 -4.76 5.97
C VAL A 49 -13.70 -5.88 6.85
N ILE A 50 -13.99 -5.91 8.16
CA ILE A 50 -13.51 -6.94 9.11
C ILE A 50 -13.94 -8.37 8.71
N PHE A 51 -15.18 -8.60 8.27
CA PHE A 51 -15.75 -9.95 8.11
C PHE A 51 -15.77 -10.53 6.69
N THR A 52 -15.42 -9.78 5.64
CA THR A 52 -15.60 -10.25 4.24
C THR A 52 -14.42 -11.09 3.68
N SER A 53 -13.23 -11.04 4.27
CA SER A 53 -12.06 -11.74 3.72
C SER A 53 -11.92 -13.16 4.24
N LYS A 54 -11.47 -14.10 3.39
CA LYS A 54 -11.13 -15.50 3.77
C LYS A 54 -10.09 -15.54 4.91
N LEU A 55 -9.30 -14.48 5.07
CA LEU A 55 -8.29 -14.32 6.14
C LEU A 55 -8.89 -13.98 7.51
N ASN A 56 -10.18 -13.62 7.60
CA ASN A 56 -10.84 -13.44 8.89
C ASN A 56 -10.91 -14.75 9.70
N LEU A 57 -10.76 -15.91 9.05
CA LEU A 57 -10.58 -17.20 9.73
C LEU A 57 -9.35 -17.20 10.66
N LEU A 58 -8.34 -16.39 10.36
CA LEU A 58 -7.12 -16.28 11.18
C LEU A 58 -7.24 -15.25 12.32
N MET A 59 -8.24 -14.36 12.34
CA MET A 59 -8.41 -13.40 13.43
C MET A 59 -8.51 -14.02 14.83
N PRO A 60 -9.23 -15.15 15.07
CA PRO A 60 -9.29 -15.74 16.40
C PRO A 60 -7.93 -16.23 16.91
N PHE A 61 -6.92 -16.42 16.05
CA PHE A 61 -5.59 -16.86 16.48
C PHE A 61 -4.86 -15.80 17.31
N GLY A 62 -5.16 -14.51 17.12
CA GLY A 62 -4.60 -13.43 17.93
C GLY A 62 -5.00 -13.53 19.41
N PRO A 63 -6.31 -13.47 19.75
CA PRO A 63 -6.78 -13.70 21.11
C PRO A 63 -6.40 -15.09 21.64
N ALA A 64 -6.44 -16.12 20.80
CA ALA A 64 -6.01 -17.46 21.20
C ALA A 64 -4.54 -17.49 21.61
N SER A 65 -3.65 -16.74 20.94
CA SER A 65 -2.25 -16.60 21.35
C SER A 65 -2.11 -16.00 22.75
N ILE A 66 -2.96 -15.04 23.11
CA ILE A 66 -2.96 -14.41 24.44
C ILE A 66 -3.41 -15.42 25.50
N ILE A 67 -4.50 -16.14 25.25
CA ILE A 67 -4.99 -17.20 26.15
C ILE A 67 -3.95 -18.30 26.31
N LEU A 68 -3.30 -18.69 25.21
CA LEU A 68 -2.27 -19.72 25.21
C LEU A 68 -1.02 -19.29 25.99
N HIS A 69 -0.67 -17.99 25.94
CA HIS A 69 0.42 -17.42 26.74
C HIS A 69 0.17 -17.57 28.25
N PHE A 70 -1.07 -17.41 28.71
CA PHE A 70 -1.41 -17.62 30.13
C PHE A 70 -1.57 -19.09 30.52
N THR A 71 -1.92 -19.96 29.57
CA THR A 71 -2.26 -21.37 29.86
C THR A 71 -1.08 -22.32 29.67
N THR A 72 -0.18 -22.05 28.72
CA THR A 72 0.82 -23.02 28.24
C THR A 72 2.23 -22.43 28.23
N ARG A 73 3.24 -23.19 28.67
CA ARG A 73 4.68 -22.77 28.59
C ARG A 73 5.38 -23.11 27.27
N ARG A 74 4.63 -23.48 26.23
CA ARG A 74 5.19 -23.88 24.92
C ARG A 74 5.37 -22.64 24.06
N HIS A 75 6.53 -22.00 24.20
CA HIS A 75 6.89 -20.77 23.48
C HIS A 75 6.72 -20.88 21.95
N GLY A 76 7.01 -22.05 21.36
CA GLY A 76 6.86 -22.27 19.92
C GLY A 76 5.41 -22.19 19.42
N LEU A 77 4.44 -22.69 20.20
CA LEU A 77 3.02 -22.60 19.83
C LEU A 77 2.50 -21.17 20.00
N ILE A 78 2.90 -20.47 21.06
CA ILE A 78 2.55 -19.05 21.26
C ILE A 78 3.06 -18.23 20.09
N PHE A 79 4.32 -18.44 19.68
CA PHE A 79 4.89 -17.78 18.51
C PHE A 79 4.08 -18.06 17.24
N LEU A 80 3.75 -19.33 16.95
CA LEU A 80 2.99 -19.69 15.76
C LEU A 80 1.58 -19.06 15.75
N PHE A 81 0.85 -19.12 16.86
CA PHE A 81 -0.48 -18.51 16.96
C PHE A 81 -0.42 -16.98 16.88
N SER A 82 0.61 -16.35 17.45
CA SER A 82 0.82 -14.91 17.31
C SER A 82 1.12 -14.50 15.86
N MET A 83 1.96 -15.26 15.14
CA MET A 83 2.23 -15.05 13.72
C MET A 83 0.94 -15.14 12.90
N LEU A 84 0.17 -16.21 13.08
CA LEU A 84 -1.13 -16.38 12.43
C LEU A 84 -2.11 -15.24 12.77
N GLY A 85 -2.09 -14.73 14.00
CA GLY A 85 -2.96 -13.65 14.45
C GLY A 85 -2.57 -12.27 13.90
N ILE A 86 -1.28 -12.01 13.67
CA ILE A 86 -0.78 -10.75 13.08
C ILE A 86 -1.14 -10.66 11.60
N THR A 87 -1.12 -11.78 10.90
CA THR A 87 -1.40 -11.87 9.47
C THR A 87 -2.69 -11.17 9.00
N PRO A 88 -3.88 -11.46 9.55
CA PRO A 88 -5.11 -10.75 9.16
C PRO A 88 -5.09 -9.28 9.58
N LEU A 89 -4.40 -8.92 10.67
CA LEU A 89 -4.29 -7.51 11.09
C LEU A 89 -3.46 -6.69 10.11
N ALA A 90 -2.36 -7.26 9.64
CA ALA A 90 -1.49 -6.65 8.65
C ALA A 90 -2.18 -6.45 7.30
N GLU A 91 -2.95 -7.45 6.88
CA GLU A 91 -3.81 -7.36 5.70
C GLU A 91 -4.78 -6.17 5.81
N ARG A 92 -5.49 -6.08 6.94
CA ARG A 92 -6.47 -5.01 7.19
C ARG A 92 -5.83 -3.64 7.21
N LEU A 93 -4.64 -3.52 7.79
CA LEU A 93 -3.87 -2.28 7.80
C LEU A 93 -3.52 -1.85 6.37
N GLY A 94 -3.06 -2.78 5.54
CA GLY A 94 -2.78 -2.54 4.13
C GLY A 94 -4.02 -2.09 3.35
N TYR A 95 -5.15 -2.81 3.51
CA TYR A 95 -6.41 -2.44 2.88
C TYR A 95 -6.91 -1.07 3.32
N ALA A 96 -6.87 -0.76 4.62
CA ALA A 96 -7.27 0.54 5.14
C ALA A 96 -6.39 1.68 4.59
N THR A 97 -5.09 1.43 4.46
CA THR A 97 -4.13 2.38 3.86
C THR A 97 -4.43 2.63 2.39
N GLU A 98 -4.74 1.59 1.62
CA GLU A 98 -5.13 1.69 0.21
C GLU A 98 -6.39 2.56 0.06
N GLN A 99 -7.41 2.29 0.88
CA GLN A 99 -8.64 3.09 0.88
C GLN A 99 -8.35 4.55 1.24
N LEU A 100 -7.54 4.80 2.28
CA LEU A 100 -7.19 6.15 2.69
C LEU A 100 -6.37 6.90 1.62
N ALA A 101 -5.48 6.19 0.92
CA ALA A 101 -4.66 6.76 -0.15
C ALA A 101 -5.51 7.28 -1.33
N ILE A 102 -6.61 6.59 -1.65
CA ILE A 102 -7.54 7.01 -2.70
C ILE A 102 -8.21 8.36 -2.35
N TYR A 103 -8.51 8.60 -1.08
CA TYR A 103 -9.21 9.82 -0.64
C TYR A 103 -8.29 11.02 -0.32
N THR A 104 -6.97 10.81 -0.19
CA THR A 104 -6.01 11.85 0.22
C THR A 104 -5.26 12.52 -0.94
N GLY A 105 -5.48 12.04 -2.16
CA GLY A 105 -4.86 12.56 -3.39
C GLY A 105 -3.53 11.88 -3.75
N PRO A 106 -3.02 12.01 -4.99
CA PRO A 106 -1.93 11.18 -5.50
C PRO A 106 -0.63 11.25 -4.68
N THR A 107 -0.23 12.46 -4.27
CA THR A 107 1.03 12.67 -3.53
C THR A 107 0.97 12.12 -2.10
N VAL A 108 -0.07 12.49 -1.36
CA VAL A 108 -0.24 12.05 0.04
C VAL A 108 -0.58 10.56 0.09
N GLY A 109 -1.43 10.08 -0.82
CA GLY A 109 -1.77 8.66 -0.92
C GLY A 109 -0.58 7.78 -1.29
N GLY A 110 0.32 8.25 -2.17
CA GLY A 110 1.57 7.55 -2.45
C GLY A 110 2.50 7.47 -1.24
N LEU A 111 2.61 8.55 -0.45
CA LEU A 111 3.35 8.54 0.82
C LEU A 111 2.72 7.58 1.85
N LEU A 112 1.39 7.57 1.98
CA LEU A 112 0.68 6.69 2.89
C LEU A 112 0.90 5.23 2.52
N ASN A 113 0.80 4.85 1.25
CA ASN A 113 1.06 3.49 0.81
C ASN A 113 2.54 3.08 1.00
N ALA A 114 3.48 4.00 0.76
CA ALA A 114 4.90 3.74 0.99
C ALA A 114 5.23 3.44 2.46
N THR A 115 4.58 4.16 3.38
CA THR A 115 4.83 4.08 4.83
C THR A 115 3.96 3.02 5.52
N PHE A 116 2.63 3.18 5.45
CA PHE A 116 1.68 2.28 6.11
C PHE A 116 1.45 0.96 5.35
N GLY A 117 1.77 0.91 4.05
CA GLY A 117 1.72 -0.34 3.29
C GLY A 117 2.75 -1.37 3.77
N ASN A 118 3.87 -0.92 4.35
CA ASN A 118 4.92 -1.76 4.95
C ASN A 118 5.01 -1.59 6.48
N ALA A 119 4.01 -0.96 7.11
CA ALA A 119 4.09 -0.62 8.54
C ALA A 119 4.20 -1.84 9.44
N THR A 120 3.55 -2.95 9.11
CA THR A 120 3.64 -4.17 9.91
C THR A 120 5.08 -4.67 10.02
N GLU A 121 5.79 -4.75 8.89
CA GLU A 121 7.21 -5.15 8.86
C GLU A 121 8.06 -4.18 9.67
N MET A 122 7.85 -2.86 9.50
CA MET A 122 8.58 -1.83 10.24
C MET A 122 8.32 -1.91 11.76
N ILE A 123 7.08 -2.13 12.19
CA ILE A 123 6.72 -2.23 13.61
C ILE A 123 7.40 -3.45 14.25
N ILE A 124 7.37 -4.61 13.58
CA ILE A 124 8.01 -5.84 14.06
C ILE A 124 9.53 -5.64 14.12
N ALA A 125 10.13 -5.05 13.09
CA ALA A 125 11.56 -4.77 13.04
C ALA A 125 12.00 -3.82 14.16
N VAL A 126 11.28 -2.71 14.39
CA VAL A 126 11.58 -1.76 15.48
C VAL A 126 11.42 -2.44 16.84
N TYR A 127 10.37 -3.23 17.05
CA TYR A 127 10.19 -3.98 18.29
C TYR A 127 11.34 -4.96 18.54
N ALA A 128 11.77 -5.71 17.51
CA ALA A 128 12.88 -6.63 17.60
C ALA A 128 14.22 -5.90 17.87
N LEU A 129 14.47 -4.76 17.22
CA LEU A 129 15.64 -3.91 17.48
C LEU A 129 15.67 -3.41 18.92
N LYS A 130 14.54 -2.96 19.48
CA LYS A 130 14.46 -2.51 20.89
C LYS A 130 14.77 -3.62 21.89
N ASN A 131 14.55 -4.88 21.51
CA ASN A 131 14.89 -6.06 22.31
C ASN A 131 16.30 -6.62 22.00
N GLY A 132 17.12 -5.91 21.20
CA GLY A 132 18.47 -6.34 20.84
C GLY A 132 18.53 -7.51 19.85
N MET A 133 17.41 -7.86 19.20
CA MET A 133 17.33 -8.98 18.27
C MET A 133 17.80 -8.59 16.85
N ILE A 134 19.02 -8.06 16.73
CA ILE A 134 19.57 -7.55 15.46
C ILE A 134 19.59 -8.63 14.38
N ARG A 135 19.99 -9.86 14.74
CA ARG A 135 20.05 -10.99 13.81
C ARG A 135 18.68 -11.32 13.22
N VAL A 136 17.62 -11.29 14.04
CA VAL A 136 16.25 -11.55 13.59
C VAL A 136 15.81 -10.49 12.58
N VAL A 137 16.13 -9.22 12.84
CA VAL A 137 15.78 -8.10 11.95
C VAL A 137 16.53 -8.20 10.62
N GLN A 138 17.82 -8.52 10.65
CA GLN A 138 18.60 -8.71 9.41
C GLN A 138 18.05 -9.87 8.58
N GLN A 139 17.71 -10.98 9.23
CA GLN A 139 17.14 -12.15 8.57
C GLN A 139 15.74 -11.87 7.99
N SER A 140 14.89 -11.14 8.71
CA SER A 140 13.55 -10.78 8.22
C SER A 140 13.62 -9.78 7.07
N LEU A 141 14.53 -8.80 7.09
CA LEU A 141 14.71 -7.86 5.98
C LEU A 141 15.18 -8.58 4.71
N LEU A 142 16.16 -9.48 4.81
CA LEU A 142 16.59 -10.31 3.67
C LEU A 142 15.47 -11.26 3.22
N GLY A 143 14.72 -11.84 4.17
CA GLY A 143 13.57 -12.69 3.91
C GLY A 143 12.46 -11.98 3.13
N SER A 144 12.06 -10.78 3.54
CA SER A 144 11.06 -9.95 2.85
C SER A 144 11.50 -9.59 1.43
N ILE A 145 12.77 -9.22 1.24
CA ILE A 145 13.36 -8.96 -0.07
C ILE A 145 13.28 -10.21 -0.98
N LEU A 146 13.76 -11.36 -0.51
CA LEU A 146 13.74 -12.60 -1.29
C LEU A 146 12.32 -13.10 -1.56
N SER A 147 11.42 -12.98 -0.58
CA SER A 147 10.01 -13.34 -0.71
C SER A 147 9.33 -12.54 -1.81
N ASN A 148 9.50 -11.21 -1.81
CA ASN A 148 8.89 -10.34 -2.80
C ASN A 148 9.47 -10.55 -4.21
N MET A 149 10.78 -10.82 -4.30
CA MET A 149 11.44 -11.02 -5.60
C MET A 149 11.20 -12.40 -6.21
N LEU A 150 11.27 -13.46 -5.41
CA LEU A 150 11.29 -14.84 -5.91
C LEU A 150 9.98 -15.55 -5.66
N LEU A 151 9.51 -15.56 -4.41
CA LEU A 151 8.34 -16.32 -4.03
C LEU A 151 7.06 -15.71 -4.61
N VAL A 152 6.82 -14.43 -4.32
CA VAL A 152 5.65 -13.68 -4.79
C VAL A 152 5.64 -13.58 -6.31
N MET A 153 6.74 -13.12 -6.90
CA MET A 153 6.85 -12.97 -8.35
C MET A 153 6.75 -14.33 -9.08
N GLY A 154 7.43 -15.36 -8.55
CA GLY A 154 7.40 -16.72 -9.11
C GLY A 154 6.00 -17.33 -9.05
N CYS A 155 5.30 -17.20 -7.91
CA CYS A 155 3.91 -17.62 -7.80
C CYS A 155 2.98 -16.83 -8.75
N ALA A 156 3.23 -15.53 -8.95
CA ALA A 156 2.44 -14.71 -9.86
C ALA A 156 2.63 -15.12 -11.33
N PHE A 157 3.86 -15.42 -11.76
CA PHE A 157 4.14 -15.95 -13.10
C PHE A 157 3.59 -17.36 -13.28
N PHE A 158 3.73 -18.21 -12.26
CA PHE A 158 3.20 -19.57 -12.29
C PHE A 158 1.67 -19.58 -12.39
N ALA A 159 0.97 -18.87 -11.49
CA ALA A 159 -0.48 -18.76 -11.52
C ALA A 159 -0.97 -18.05 -12.78
N GLY A 160 -0.29 -16.98 -13.20
CA GLY A 160 -0.57 -16.25 -14.42
C GLY A 160 -0.47 -17.11 -15.67
N GLY A 161 0.59 -17.91 -15.79
CA GLY A 161 0.81 -18.85 -16.90
C GLY A 161 -0.13 -20.05 -16.89
N VAL A 162 -0.55 -20.54 -15.71
CA VAL A 162 -1.57 -21.59 -15.60
C VAL A 162 -2.94 -21.09 -16.03
N VAL A 163 -3.34 -19.89 -15.60
CA VAL A 163 -4.65 -19.30 -15.94
C VAL A 163 -4.69 -18.82 -17.40
N HIS A 164 -3.60 -18.25 -17.90
CA HIS A 164 -3.49 -17.70 -19.25
C HIS A 164 -2.59 -18.56 -20.14
N ARG A 165 -2.87 -19.87 -20.20
CA ARG A 165 -2.02 -20.86 -20.89
C ARG A 165 -1.76 -20.58 -22.38
N ASN A 166 -2.59 -19.75 -23.01
CA ASN A 166 -2.50 -19.39 -24.44
C ASN A 166 -2.18 -17.91 -24.68
N LYS A 167 -1.78 -17.14 -23.65
CA LYS A 167 -1.43 -15.72 -23.79
C LYS A 167 -0.14 -15.41 -23.04
N ASP A 168 0.79 -14.75 -23.72
CA ASP A 168 2.01 -14.26 -23.09
C ASP A 168 1.69 -13.12 -22.12
N GLN A 169 2.36 -13.11 -20.95
CA GLN A 169 2.28 -12.03 -19.99
C GLN A 169 3.18 -10.87 -20.45
N ILE A 170 2.57 -9.78 -20.93
CA ILE A 170 3.29 -8.64 -21.46
C ILE A 170 3.57 -7.63 -20.34
N PHE A 171 4.84 -7.28 -20.13
CA PHE A 171 5.26 -6.29 -19.14
C PHE A 171 5.92 -5.09 -19.82
N SER A 172 5.70 -3.89 -19.27
CA SER A 172 6.36 -2.67 -19.72
C SER A 172 7.87 -2.77 -19.47
N LYS A 173 8.66 -2.76 -20.55
CA LYS A 173 10.13 -2.79 -20.48
C LYS A 173 10.69 -1.65 -19.64
N ALA A 174 10.15 -0.44 -19.77
CA ALA A 174 10.60 0.73 -19.03
C ALA A 174 10.38 0.58 -17.52
N THR A 175 9.21 0.12 -17.10
CA THR A 175 8.88 -0.07 -15.68
C THR A 175 9.67 -1.23 -15.08
N ALA A 176 9.83 -2.34 -15.82
CA ALA A 176 10.61 -3.48 -15.40
C ALA A 176 12.08 -3.11 -15.14
N VAL A 177 12.71 -2.37 -16.06
CA VAL A 177 14.11 -1.94 -15.94
C VAL A 177 14.34 -1.03 -14.73
N VAL A 178 13.46 -0.05 -14.50
CA VAL A 178 13.58 0.84 -13.33
C VAL A 178 13.43 0.05 -12.04
N ASN A 179 12.43 -0.82 -11.95
CA ASN A 179 12.19 -1.61 -10.74
C ASN A 179 13.31 -2.62 -10.48
N SER A 180 13.80 -3.33 -11.51
CA SER A 180 14.92 -4.27 -11.37
C SER A 180 16.24 -3.56 -11.04
N GLY A 181 16.44 -2.34 -11.55
CA GLY A 181 17.62 -1.53 -11.24
C GLY A 181 17.64 -1.07 -9.78
N LEU A 182 16.51 -0.58 -9.25
CA LEU A 182 16.37 -0.20 -7.83
C LEU A 182 16.56 -1.40 -6.91
N LEU A 183 16.03 -2.55 -7.31
CA LEU A 183 16.15 -3.81 -6.60
C LEU A 183 17.61 -4.29 -6.52
N LEU A 184 18.33 -4.23 -7.64
CA LEU A 184 19.75 -4.56 -7.70
C LEU A 184 20.59 -3.60 -6.82
N MET A 185 20.29 -2.30 -6.88
CA MET A 185 20.94 -1.30 -6.02
C MET A 185 20.72 -1.61 -4.53
N ALA A 186 19.49 -1.98 -4.15
CA ALA A 186 19.18 -2.36 -2.77
C ALA A 186 19.94 -3.62 -2.32
N VAL A 187 19.98 -4.66 -3.14
CA VAL A 187 20.70 -5.91 -2.83
C VAL A 187 22.20 -5.65 -2.72
N MET A 188 22.80 -4.92 -3.66
CA MET A 188 24.22 -4.59 -3.62
C MET A 188 24.58 -3.73 -2.40
N GLY A 189 23.72 -2.77 -2.04
CA GLY A 189 23.90 -1.93 -0.85
C GLY A 189 23.87 -2.71 0.47
N LEU A 190 23.11 -3.82 0.53
CA LEU A 190 23.06 -4.73 1.69
C LEU A 190 24.18 -5.78 1.67
N MET A 191 24.62 -6.23 0.48
CA MET A 191 25.70 -7.20 0.36
C MET A 191 27.05 -6.63 0.80
N PHE A 192 27.29 -5.34 0.59
CA PHE A 192 28.61 -4.74 0.84
C PHE A 192 29.03 -4.82 2.33
N PRO A 193 28.19 -4.44 3.32
CA PRO A 193 28.50 -4.67 4.73
C PRO A 193 28.57 -6.17 5.10
N ALA A 194 27.73 -7.01 4.50
CA ALA A 194 27.69 -8.44 4.80
C ALA A 194 29.01 -9.14 4.39
N VAL A 195 29.52 -8.86 3.19
CA VAL A 195 30.78 -9.45 2.69
C VAL A 195 31.98 -8.98 3.53
N LEU A 196 31.99 -7.73 3.99
CA LEU A 196 33.05 -7.22 4.86
C LEU A 196 33.08 -7.97 6.20
N HIS A 197 31.92 -8.22 6.80
CA HIS A 197 31.79 -9.02 8.02
C HIS A 197 32.29 -10.46 7.82
N PHE A 198 31.98 -11.09 6.66
CA PHE A 198 32.39 -12.47 6.37
C PHE A 198 33.88 -12.63 6.03
N THR A 199 34.50 -11.64 5.40
CA THR A 199 35.92 -11.73 4.99
C THR A 199 36.90 -11.36 6.10
N HIS A 200 36.42 -10.86 7.24
CA HIS A 200 37.25 -10.37 8.35
C HIS A 200 38.32 -9.33 7.92
N SER A 201 38.10 -8.66 6.78
CA SER A 201 39.05 -7.71 6.15
C SER A 201 39.14 -6.35 6.88
N GLU A 202 38.70 -6.27 8.13
CA GLU A 202 38.57 -5.00 8.84
C GLU A 202 39.90 -4.51 9.44
N VAL A 203 40.23 -3.23 9.21
CA VAL A 203 41.33 -2.53 9.90
C VAL A 203 41.04 -2.37 11.40
N ARG A 204 39.76 -2.36 11.80
CA ARG A 204 39.29 -2.25 13.18
C ARG A 204 37.99 -3.04 13.34
N GLN A 205 38.07 -4.23 13.96
CA GLN A 205 36.97 -5.19 14.10
C GLN A 205 35.65 -4.51 14.56
N GLY A 206 34.58 -4.71 13.80
CA GLY A 206 33.21 -4.23 14.03
C GLY A 206 32.97 -2.74 13.76
N ALA A 207 34.00 -1.89 13.80
CA ALA A 207 33.82 -0.45 13.62
C ALA A 207 33.68 -0.04 12.15
N SER A 208 34.34 -0.78 11.23
CA SER A 208 34.32 -0.47 9.81
C SER A 208 33.00 -0.91 9.16
N GLU A 209 32.48 -2.08 9.54
CA GLU A 209 31.17 -2.59 9.09
C GLU A 209 30.02 -1.64 9.47
N VAL A 210 30.00 -1.16 10.72
CA VAL A 210 28.92 -0.26 11.19
C VAL A 210 29.00 1.10 10.51
N ALA A 211 30.20 1.64 10.28
CA ALA A 211 30.36 2.89 9.54
C ALA A 211 29.87 2.76 8.10
N LEU A 212 30.22 1.65 7.44
CA LEU A 212 29.86 1.36 6.06
C LEU A 212 28.35 1.11 5.89
N SER A 213 27.72 0.36 6.80
CA SER A 213 26.28 0.14 6.79
C SER A 213 25.49 1.43 7.03
N ARG A 214 25.95 2.32 7.92
CA ARG A 214 25.34 3.66 8.11
C ARG A 214 25.45 4.53 6.85
N PHE A 215 26.60 4.51 6.20
CA PHE A 215 26.81 5.22 4.94
C PHE A 215 25.90 4.68 3.82
N SER A 216 25.87 3.35 3.65
CA SER A 216 24.99 2.67 2.69
C SER A 216 23.51 2.98 2.94
N SER A 217 23.07 2.93 4.20
CA SER A 217 21.69 3.27 4.59
C SER A 217 21.32 4.72 4.23
N CYS A 218 22.26 5.67 4.37
CA CYS A 218 22.02 7.07 4.02
C CYS A 218 21.85 7.24 2.50
N ILE A 219 22.73 6.62 1.71
CA ILE A 219 22.62 6.62 0.24
C ILE A 219 21.29 5.99 -0.21
N MET A 220 20.91 4.86 0.37
CA MET A 220 19.65 4.19 0.06
C MET A 220 18.43 5.05 0.41
N LEU A 221 18.47 5.78 1.52
CA LEU A 221 17.40 6.70 1.90
C LEU A 221 17.26 7.84 0.88
N VAL A 222 18.38 8.43 0.42
CA VAL A 222 18.37 9.49 -0.61
C VAL A 222 17.86 8.97 -1.94
N ALA A 223 18.32 7.78 -2.36
CA ALA A 223 17.85 7.13 -3.59
C ALA A 223 16.34 6.84 -3.53
N TYR A 224 15.85 6.33 -2.40
CA TYR A 224 14.43 6.06 -2.19
C TYR A 224 13.59 7.35 -2.18
N ALA A 225 14.04 8.41 -1.50
CA ALA A 225 13.36 9.70 -1.50
C ALA A 225 13.28 10.31 -2.90
N SER A 226 14.37 10.21 -3.68
CA SER A 226 14.43 10.67 -5.07
C SER A 226 13.49 9.86 -5.97
N TYR A 227 13.42 8.54 -5.77
CA TYR A 227 12.49 7.66 -6.47
C TYR A 227 11.02 8.00 -6.13
N LEU A 228 10.70 8.21 -4.85
CA LEU A 228 9.36 8.63 -4.44
C LEU A 228 9.00 9.98 -5.05
N TYR A 229 9.91 10.95 -5.03
CA TYR A 229 9.69 12.25 -5.68
C TYR A 229 9.39 12.09 -7.17
N PHE A 230 10.19 11.30 -7.89
CA PHE A 230 9.96 11.04 -9.32
C PHE A 230 8.63 10.31 -9.59
N GLN A 231 8.26 9.33 -8.76
CA GLN A 231 6.99 8.62 -8.89
C GLN A 231 5.79 9.53 -8.65
N LEU A 232 5.85 10.38 -7.62
CA LEU A 232 4.74 11.27 -7.24
C LEU A 232 4.62 12.47 -8.19
N SER A 233 5.75 13.03 -8.61
CA SER A 233 5.79 14.22 -9.47
C SER A 233 5.61 13.89 -10.96
N GLY A 234 6.05 12.71 -11.40
CA GLY A 234 6.05 12.32 -12.82
C GLY A 234 4.78 11.60 -13.31
N ARG A 235 3.81 11.28 -12.46
CA ARG A 235 2.64 10.44 -12.79
C ARG A 235 1.27 11.01 -12.39
N SER A 236 1.13 12.33 -12.27
CA SER A 236 -0.17 13.00 -12.06
C SER A 236 -1.23 12.69 -13.13
N ASN A 237 -0.86 12.06 -14.26
CA ASN A 237 -1.75 11.76 -15.38
C ASN A 237 -1.91 10.25 -15.73
N ILE A 238 -1.30 9.32 -14.97
CA ILE A 238 -1.46 7.85 -15.19
C ILE A 238 -2.25 7.17 -14.06
N TYR A 239 -2.51 7.86 -12.95
CA TYR A 239 -3.55 7.44 -12.01
C TYR A 239 -4.94 7.85 -12.54
N SER A 240 -5.25 7.42 -13.77
CA SER A 240 -6.66 7.13 -14.04
C SER A 240 -7.04 6.08 -13.00
N PRO A 241 -8.08 6.28 -12.16
CA PRO A 241 -8.58 5.19 -11.35
C PRO A 241 -8.79 4.05 -12.32
N ILE A 242 -8.06 2.94 -12.13
CA ILE A 242 -8.19 1.74 -12.95
C ILE A 242 -9.70 1.54 -13.13
N GLY A 243 -10.14 1.72 -14.37
CA GLY A 243 -11.47 2.22 -14.68
C GLY A 243 -12.52 1.38 -13.99
N SER A 244 -13.35 2.00 -13.15
CA SER A 244 -14.39 1.32 -12.36
C SER A 244 -13.85 0.08 -11.63
N VAL A 245 -13.86 0.12 -10.30
CA VAL A 245 -13.89 -1.11 -9.50
C VAL A 245 -15.25 -1.79 -9.75
N SER A 246 -15.48 -2.24 -10.97
CA SER A 246 -16.57 -3.08 -11.40
C SER A 246 -16.09 -4.51 -11.20
N LEU A 247 -16.37 -5.00 -10.00
CA LEU A 247 -16.82 -6.38 -9.77
C LEU A 247 -15.83 -7.50 -10.17
N MET A 248 -14.63 -7.55 -9.60
CA MET A 248 -13.88 -8.81 -9.50
C MET A 248 -13.21 -8.92 -8.11
N PRO A 249 -13.94 -9.39 -7.06
CA PRO A 249 -13.37 -9.63 -5.72
C PRO A 249 -12.19 -10.63 -5.73
N HIS A 250 -12.02 -11.39 -6.81
CA HIS A 250 -10.97 -12.40 -6.97
C HIS A 250 -9.55 -11.81 -7.15
N LEU A 251 -9.41 -10.63 -7.77
CA LEU A 251 -8.10 -9.98 -8.01
C LEU A 251 -7.56 -9.25 -6.78
N ILE A 252 -8.46 -8.64 -6.01
CA ILE A 252 -8.16 -8.04 -4.70
C ILE A 252 -7.67 -9.15 -3.77
N SER A 253 -8.37 -10.28 -3.70
CA SER A 253 -7.97 -11.42 -2.89
C SER A 253 -6.58 -11.98 -3.25
N SER A 254 -6.15 -11.96 -4.52
CA SER A 254 -4.81 -12.44 -4.91
C SER A 254 -3.68 -11.49 -4.54
N SER A 255 -3.87 -10.17 -4.69
CA SER A 255 -2.90 -9.17 -4.20
C SER A 255 -2.79 -9.19 -2.67
N LEU A 256 -3.91 -9.47 -2.02
CA LEU A 256 -4.02 -9.58 -0.57
C LEU A 256 -3.29 -10.81 -0.02
N VAL A 257 -3.47 -11.99 -0.63
CA VAL A 257 -2.77 -13.23 -0.25
C VAL A 257 -1.26 -13.09 -0.44
N ILE A 258 -0.82 -12.39 -1.48
CA ILE A 258 0.58 -12.08 -1.72
C ILE A 258 1.16 -11.22 -0.58
N ARG A 259 0.50 -10.11 -0.23
CA ARG A 259 0.92 -9.26 0.90
C ARG A 259 0.91 -10.00 2.25
N THR A 260 -0.02 -10.94 2.40
CA THR A 260 -0.16 -11.80 3.58
C THR A 260 1.03 -12.76 3.74
N ILE A 261 1.53 -13.32 2.63
CA ILE A 261 2.72 -14.19 2.59
C ILE A 261 3.99 -13.37 2.89
N THR A 262 4.09 -12.14 2.37
CA THR A 262 5.22 -11.24 2.66
C THR A 262 5.29 -10.88 4.14
N VAL A 263 4.16 -10.58 4.79
CA VAL A 263 4.13 -10.24 6.23
C VAL A 263 4.59 -11.39 7.13
N MET A 264 4.46 -12.64 6.67
CA MET A 264 4.86 -13.82 7.45
C MET A 264 6.36 -14.19 7.30
N LEU A 265 7.09 -13.56 6.36
CA LEU A 265 8.47 -13.87 6.01
C LEU A 265 9.41 -12.74 6.44
#